data_AF-A0A8I5ZWM5-F1
#
_entry.id   AF-A0A8I5ZWM5-F1
#
_cell.length_a   1.000
_cell.length_b   1.000
_cell.length_c   1.000
_cell.angle_alpha   90.00
_cell.angle_beta   90.00
_cell.angle_gamma   90.00
#
_symmetry.space_group_name_H-M   'P 1'
#
loop_
_entity.id
_entity.type
_entity.pdbx_description
1 polymer ?
#
loop_
_entity_poly.entity_id
_entity_poly.type
_entity_poly.pdbx_seq_one_letter_code
_entity_poly.pdbx_strand_id
1 'polypeptide(L)'
;MGKEKTHISIVVIGHLDSGKSTTTGHLLYKCDGIDKRTIEKFEKEAAEMGKGSFKYAWVLGKLKAECEHGITIDISLWRFETSKYYLWTRRLQELAKSPSLPRKLRRLNEYYP
;
A
#
# COMPACT_ATOMS: atom_id res chain seq x y z
N MET A 1 15.28 27.08 11.01
CA MET A 1 14.81 26.52 9.72
C MET A 1 14.54 25.04 9.93
N GLY A 2 13.30 24.59 9.93
CA GLY A 2 13.03 23.14 9.98
C GLY A 2 13.69 22.52 8.75
N LYS A 3 14.60 21.56 8.93
CA LYS A 3 15.15 20.82 7.79
C LYS A 3 13.96 20.23 7.04
N GLU A 4 13.74 20.68 5.82
CA GLU A 4 12.68 20.17 4.96
C GLU A 4 12.95 18.68 4.76
N LYS A 5 12.02 17.83 5.22
CA LYS A 5 12.19 16.38 5.11
C LYS A 5 12.12 16.01 3.63
N THR A 6 13.08 15.23 3.16
CA THR A 6 13.09 14.76 1.77
C THR A 6 11.91 13.83 1.50
N HIS A 7 11.27 14.03 0.35
CA HIS A 7 10.19 13.17 -0.14
C HIS A 7 10.74 11.90 -0.79
N ILE A 8 10.24 10.74 -0.38
CA ILE A 8 10.60 9.42 -0.93
C ILE A 8 9.34 8.75 -1.46
N SER A 9 9.39 8.26 -2.70
CA SER A 9 8.34 7.40 -3.26
C SER A 9 8.74 5.93 -3.14
N ILE A 10 7.89 5.12 -2.53
CA ILE A 10 8.10 3.67 -2.38
C ILE A 10 7.13 2.92 -3.28
N VAL A 11 7.66 1.89 -3.93
CA VAL A 11 6.92 0.96 -4.80
C VAL A 11 7.18 -0.45 -4.33
N VAL A 12 6.12 -1.21 -4.04
CA VAL A 12 6.23 -2.62 -3.65
C VAL A 12 5.77 -3.49 -4.82
N ILE A 13 6.67 -4.34 -5.32
CA ILE A 13 6.49 -5.16 -6.51
C ILE A 13 6.76 -6.62 -6.15
N GLY A 14 6.01 -7.56 -6.74
CA GLY A 14 6.11 -9.00 -6.46
C GLY A 14 4.94 -9.80 -7.02
N HIS A 15 5.10 -11.12 -7.09
CA HIS A 15 4.10 -12.05 -7.63
C HIS A 15 2.77 -12.00 -6.88
N LEU A 16 1.68 -12.53 -7.46
CA LEU A 16 0.41 -12.72 -6.73
C LEU A 16 0.66 -13.46 -5.41
N ASP A 17 -0.07 -13.11 -4.36
CA ASP A 17 0.01 -13.70 -3.01
C ASP A 17 1.37 -13.64 -2.27
N SER A 18 2.37 -12.92 -2.80
CA SER A 18 3.63 -12.64 -2.09
C SER A 18 3.51 -11.75 -0.83
N GLY A 19 2.30 -11.37 -0.41
CA GLY A 19 2.11 -10.56 0.80
C GLY A 19 2.44 -9.06 0.65
N LYS A 20 2.48 -8.53 -0.58
CA LYS A 20 2.74 -7.10 -0.87
C LYS A 20 1.83 -6.16 -0.09
N SER A 21 0.53 -6.41 -0.16
CA SER A 21 -0.50 -5.57 0.46
C SER A 21 -0.44 -5.67 1.98
N THR A 22 -0.24 -6.89 2.50
CA THR A 22 -0.03 -7.14 3.93
C THR A 22 1.19 -6.39 4.45
N THR A 23 2.31 -6.46 3.73
CA THR A 23 3.56 -5.77 4.11
C THR A 23 3.40 -4.25 4.06
N THR A 24 2.76 -3.75 3.01
CA THR A 24 2.53 -2.30 2.84
C THR A 24 1.57 -1.78 3.93
N GLY A 25 0.46 -2.46 4.20
CA GLY A 25 -0.45 -2.09 5.29
C GLY A 25 0.19 -2.17 6.67
N HIS A 26 1.04 -3.17 6.91
CA HIS A 26 1.79 -3.27 8.16
C HIS A 26 2.84 -2.17 8.31
N LEU A 27 3.51 -1.76 7.21
CA LEU A 27 4.41 -0.62 7.20
C LEU A 27 3.67 0.67 7.56
N LEU A 28 2.49 0.90 6.98
CA LEU A 28 1.66 2.06 7.29
C LEU A 28 1.25 2.09 8.76
N TYR A 29 0.86 0.94 9.31
CA TYR A 29 0.56 0.82 10.75
C TYR A 29 1.79 1.13 11.62
N LYS A 30 2.96 0.57 11.31
CA LYS A 30 4.20 0.81 12.06
C LYS A 30 4.72 2.25 11.99
N CYS A 31 4.35 2.99 10.95
CA CYS A 31 4.69 4.40 10.81
C CYS A 31 3.56 5.33 11.28
N ASP A 32 2.65 4.82 12.13
CA ASP A 32 1.53 5.56 12.71
C ASP A 32 0.61 6.21 11.66
N GLY A 33 0.61 5.70 10.43
CA GLY A 33 -0.29 6.16 9.37
C GLY A 33 -1.73 5.69 9.58
N ILE A 34 -1.95 4.75 10.49
CA ILE A 34 -3.24 4.13 10.78
C ILE A 34 -3.37 3.93 12.28
N ASP A 35 -4.48 4.39 12.84
CA ASP A 35 -4.78 4.23 14.26
C ASP A 35 -5.01 2.76 14.63
N LYS A 36 -4.59 2.39 15.84
CA LYS A 36 -4.74 1.04 16.38
C LYS A 36 -6.21 0.57 16.39
N ARG A 37 -7.16 1.45 16.70
CA ARG A 37 -8.60 1.13 16.70
C ARG A 37 -9.09 0.72 15.31
N THR A 38 -8.55 1.35 14.27
CA THR A 38 -8.89 1.03 12.88
C THR A 38 -8.37 -0.36 12.51
N ILE A 39 -7.15 -0.71 12.90
CA ILE A 39 -6.59 -2.06 12.68
C ILE A 39 -7.37 -3.12 13.47
N GLU A 40 -7.74 -2.85 14.72
CA GLU A 40 -8.57 -3.76 15.52
C GLU A 40 -9.97 -3.97 14.90
N LYS A 41 -10.55 -2.92 14.31
CA LYS A 41 -11.80 -3.04 13.54
C LYS A 41 -11.62 -3.94 12.32
N PHE A 42 -10.57 -3.72 11.52
CA PHE A 42 -10.30 -4.55 10.35
C PHE A 42 -9.95 -6.00 10.71
N GLU A 43 -9.32 -6.23 11.87
CA GLU A 43 -9.08 -7.57 12.37
C GLU A 43 -10.38 -8.33 12.66
N LYS A 44 -11.38 -7.66 13.24
CA LYS A 44 -12.71 -8.24 13.48
C LYS A 44 -13.44 -8.51 12.16
N GLU A 45 -13.50 -7.55 11.25
CA GLU A 45 -14.15 -7.71 9.94
C GLU A 45 -13.48 -8.82 9.12
N ALA A 46 -12.15 -8.87 9.11
CA ALA A 46 -11.42 -9.91 8.42
C ALA A 46 -11.63 -11.29 9.08
N ALA A 47 -11.71 -11.36 10.41
CA ALA A 47 -12.00 -12.60 11.13
C ALA A 47 -13.43 -13.11 10.86
N GLU A 48 -14.41 -12.22 10.80
CA GLU A 48 -15.81 -12.55 10.42
C GLU A 48 -15.89 -13.13 9.01
N MET A 49 -15.02 -12.67 8.09
CA MET A 49 -14.90 -13.23 6.74
C MET A 49 -13.98 -14.46 6.64
N GLY A 50 -13.47 -14.98 7.75
CA GLY A 50 -12.57 -16.14 7.77
C GLY A 50 -11.14 -15.84 7.28
N LYS A 51 -10.76 -14.57 7.19
CA LYS A 51 -9.47 -14.08 6.68
C LYS A 51 -8.70 -13.24 7.71
N GLY A 52 -8.78 -13.59 8.99
CA GLY A 52 -8.20 -12.78 10.09
C GLY A 52 -6.72 -12.39 9.90
N SER A 53 -5.91 -13.19 9.20
CA SER A 53 -4.51 -12.87 8.88
C SER A 53 -4.33 -11.71 7.90
N PHE A 54 -5.38 -11.31 7.18
CA PHE A 54 -5.37 -10.28 6.14
C PHE A 54 -5.71 -8.88 6.67
N LYS A 55 -5.78 -8.65 7.99
CA LYS A 55 -6.14 -7.34 8.58
C LYS A 55 -5.34 -6.16 8.02
N TYR A 56 -4.06 -6.36 7.70
CA TYR A 56 -3.23 -5.32 7.08
C TYR A 56 -3.51 -5.12 5.59
N ALA A 57 -3.95 -6.15 4.88
CA ALA A 57 -4.37 -6.01 3.49
C ALA A 57 -5.70 -5.23 3.39
N TRP A 58 -6.57 -5.34 4.40
CA TRP A 58 -7.82 -4.59 4.54
C TRP A 58 -7.63 -3.07 4.57
N VAL A 59 -6.46 -2.61 5.02
CA VAL A 59 -6.09 -1.19 4.97
C VAL A 59 -6.09 -0.66 3.53
N LEU A 60 -5.67 -1.50 2.59
CA LEU A 60 -5.51 -1.12 1.19
C LEU A 60 -6.74 -1.49 0.35
N GLY A 61 -7.44 -2.56 0.72
CA GLY A 61 -8.65 -3.00 0.05
C GLY A 61 -9.84 -2.11 0.45
N LYS A 62 -10.30 -1.27 -0.47
CA LYS A 62 -11.52 -0.46 -0.27
C LYS A 62 -12.75 -1.13 -0.86
N LEU A 63 -12.56 -2.02 -1.83
CA LEU A 63 -13.66 -2.64 -2.54
C LEU A 63 -14.09 -3.92 -1.82
N LYS A 64 -15.40 -4.10 -1.66
CA LYS A 64 -15.97 -5.33 -1.09
C LYS A 64 -15.50 -6.57 -1.86
N ALA A 65 -15.40 -6.47 -3.19
CA ALA A 65 -14.89 -7.52 -4.05
C ALA A 65 -13.44 -7.93 -3.72
N GLU A 66 -12.57 -6.99 -3.33
CA GLU A 66 -11.21 -7.30 -2.89
C GLU A 66 -11.21 -8.11 -1.59
N CYS A 67 -12.06 -7.71 -0.64
CA CYS A 67 -12.20 -8.36 0.65
C CYS A 67 -12.77 -9.78 0.49
N GLU A 68 -13.83 -9.92 -0.31
CA GLU A 68 -14.49 -11.21 -0.62
C GLU A 68 -13.55 -12.18 -1.32
N HIS A 69 -12.76 -11.71 -2.30
CA HIS A 69 -11.84 -12.57 -3.06
C HIS A 69 -10.44 -12.68 -2.45
N GLY A 70 -10.07 -11.81 -1.51
CA GLY A 70 -8.75 -11.82 -0.87
C GLY A 70 -7.62 -11.28 -1.77
N ILE A 71 -7.98 -10.51 -2.79
CA ILE A 71 -7.05 -9.94 -3.77
C ILE A 71 -7.03 -8.42 -3.65
N THR A 72 -5.91 -7.78 -3.96
CA THR A 72 -5.81 -6.31 -3.99
C THR A 72 -5.88 -5.78 -5.42
N ILE A 73 -7.08 -5.32 -5.79
CA ILE A 73 -7.45 -4.74 -7.08
C ILE A 73 -7.18 -3.22 -7.04
N ASP A 74 -7.68 -2.53 -6.04
CA ASP A 74 -7.69 -1.07 -5.92
C ASP A 74 -6.31 -0.51 -5.56
N ILE A 75 -6.12 0.76 -5.90
CA ILE A 75 -4.90 1.53 -5.76
C ILE A 75 -5.05 2.43 -4.54
N SER A 76 -4.11 2.38 -3.60
CA SER A 76 -4.07 3.33 -2.49
C SER A 76 -2.75 4.10 -2.47
N LEU A 77 -2.83 5.41 -2.68
CA LEU A 77 -1.76 6.35 -2.39
C LEU A 77 -1.82 6.69 -0.90
N TRP A 78 -0.82 6.26 -0.13
CA TRP A 78 -0.69 6.63 1.27
C TRP A 78 0.49 7.54 1.48
N ARG A 79 0.26 8.60 2.24
CA ARG A 79 1.30 9.50 2.73
C ARG A 79 1.51 9.21 4.20
N PHE A 80 2.74 8.91 4.57
CA PHE A 80 3.15 8.81 5.97
C PHE A 80 4.50 9.48 6.16
N GLU A 81 4.86 9.75 7.40
CA GLU A 81 6.15 10.34 7.72
C GLU A 81 6.94 9.46 8.67
N THR A 82 8.24 9.57 8.56
CA THR A 82 9.18 9.06 9.55
C THR A 82 9.87 10.24 10.20
N SER A 83 10.73 9.97 11.19
CA SER A 83 11.56 11.00 11.81
C SER A 83 12.41 11.79 10.80
N LYS A 84 12.78 11.17 9.67
CA LYS A 84 13.70 11.75 8.67
C LYS A 84 13.05 12.12 7.33
N TYR A 85 12.00 11.41 6.91
CA TYR A 85 11.49 11.49 5.53
C TYR A 85 9.97 11.60 5.47
N TYR A 86 9.47 12.27 4.43
CA TYR A 86 8.08 12.14 3.98
C TYR A 86 8.01 11.02 2.96
N LEU A 87 7.17 10.01 3.19
CA LEU A 87 7.06 8.86 2.31
C LEU A 87 5.69 8.80 1.66
N TRP A 88 5.69 8.52 0.37
CA TRP A 88 4.49 8.27 -0.43
C TRP A 88 4.58 6.85 -0.97
N THR A 89 3.60 6.01 -0.68
CA THR A 89 3.48 4.70 -1.34
C THR A 89 2.74 4.88 -2.65
N ARG A 90 3.41 4.63 -3.78
CA ARG A 90 2.76 4.59 -5.09
C ARG A 90 2.78 3.17 -5.63
N ARG A 91 1.67 2.70 -6.18
CA ARG A 91 1.65 1.42 -6.92
C ARG A 91 2.17 1.63 -8.34
N LEU A 92 2.76 0.58 -8.90
CA LEU A 92 3.39 0.54 -10.23
C LEU A 92 2.60 1.27 -11.33
N GLN A 93 1.29 1.06 -11.43
CA GLN A 93 0.45 1.66 -12.46
C GLN A 93 0.44 3.20 -12.41
N GLU A 94 0.46 3.82 -11.22
CA GLU A 94 0.56 5.28 -11.12
C GLU A 94 1.94 5.79 -11.51
N LEU A 95 3.00 5.07 -11.10
CA LEU A 95 4.36 5.41 -11.53
C LEU A 95 4.48 5.34 -13.04
N ALA A 96 3.83 4.37 -13.66
CA ALA A 96 3.82 4.16 -15.09
C ALA A 96 3.08 5.29 -15.86
N LYS A 97 2.19 6.03 -15.19
CA LYS A 97 1.59 7.28 -15.68
C LYS A 97 2.42 8.54 -15.38
N SER A 98 3.48 8.43 -14.56
CA SER A 98 4.29 9.58 -14.16
C SER A 98 5.23 10.02 -15.30
N PRO A 99 5.20 11.29 -15.74
CA PRO A 99 6.08 11.77 -16.82
C PRO A 99 7.58 11.72 -16.45
N SER A 100 7.89 11.85 -15.15
CA SER A 100 9.25 11.77 -14.61
C SER A 100 9.77 10.35 -14.41
N LEU A 101 9.01 9.31 -14.80
CA LEU A 101 9.43 7.94 -14.62
C LEU A 101 10.73 7.65 -15.42
N PRO A 102 11.79 7.15 -14.76
CA PRO A 102 13.02 6.76 -15.44
C PRO A 102 12.74 5.79 -16.59
N ARG A 103 13.41 5.96 -17.74
CA ARG A 103 13.20 5.11 -18.93
C ARG A 103 13.26 3.61 -18.62
N LYS A 104 14.13 3.19 -17.70
CA LYS A 104 14.27 1.77 -17.28
C LYS A 104 12.99 1.20 -16.66
N LEU A 105 12.20 2.04 -15.99
CA LEU A 105 10.93 1.66 -15.38
C LEU A 105 9.72 1.85 -16.31
N ARG A 106 9.84 2.60 -17.42
CA ARG A 106 8.73 2.77 -18.38
C ARG A 106 8.25 1.47 -19.02
N ARG A 107 9.15 0.48 -19.18
CA ARG A 107 8.80 -0.87 -19.66
C ARG A 107 7.85 -1.62 -18.73
N LEU A 108 7.60 -1.15 -17.51
CA LEU A 108 6.63 -1.78 -16.61
C LEU A 108 5.18 -1.62 -17.11
N ASN A 109 4.87 -0.59 -17.92
CA ASN A 109 3.57 -0.50 -18.61
C ASN A 109 3.33 -1.68 -19.57
N GLU A 110 4.38 -2.32 -20.07
CA GLU A 110 4.26 -3.49 -20.95
C GLU A 110 3.80 -4.74 -20.18
N TYR A 111 4.03 -4.78 -18.86
CA TYR A 111 3.67 -5.91 -18.01
C TYR A 111 2.30 -5.77 -17.33
N TYR A 112 1.78 -4.55 -17.21
CA TYR A 112 0.49 -4.25 -16.59
C TYR A 112 -0.25 -3.20 -17.43
N PRO A 113 -1.17 -3.60 -18.33
CA PRO A 113 -1.98 -2.67 -19.11
C PRO A 113 -2.93 -1.84 -18.24
#